data_AF-A0A1C2GBF2-F1
#
_entry.id   AF-A0A1C2GBF2-F1
#
_cell.length_a   1.000
_cell.length_b   1.000
_cell.length_c   1.000
_cell.angle_alpha   90.00
_cell.angle_beta   90.00
_cell.angle_gamma   90.00
#
_symmetry.space_group_name_H-M   'P 1'
#
loop_
_entity.id
_entity.type
_entity.pdbx_description
1 polymer ?
#
loop_
_entity_poly.entity_id
_entity_poly.type
_entity_poly.pdbx_seq_one_letter_code
_entity_poly.pdbx_strand_id
1 'polypeptide(L)'
;MVLASTNTKLTPQKIIQLYNRRWSIETYFKTAKQYLRLNKSQIQSYDGQVAQITITALTFILLAWQERQSKDDRTLGDLFYLMNDALPEIKFIEALVYLLKTLESHETVFLNQTISQFMNYLPENIQNALHEAV
;
A
#
# COMPACT_ATOMS: atom_id res chain seq x y z
N MET A 1 7.10 33.46 14.29
CA MET A 1 6.21 32.34 14.66
C MET A 1 6.00 32.39 16.17
N VAL A 2 4.77 32.29 16.64
CA VAL A 2 4.44 32.26 18.08
C VAL A 2 3.87 30.88 18.40
N LEU A 3 4.38 30.23 19.45
CA LEU A 3 3.92 28.92 19.92
C LEU A 3 3.27 29.07 21.29
N ALA A 4 2.05 28.57 21.42
CA ALA A 4 1.32 28.53 22.67
C ALA A 4 1.07 27.07 23.09
N SER A 5 1.07 26.80 24.39
CA SER A 5 0.78 25.48 24.94
C SER A 5 -0.19 25.60 26.11
N THR A 6 -1.11 24.65 26.24
CA THR A 6 -2.01 24.53 27.39
C THR A 6 -1.30 24.00 28.63
N ASN A 7 -0.12 23.38 28.47
CA ASN A 7 0.68 22.87 29.58
C ASN A 7 1.73 23.90 30.01
N THR A 8 1.45 24.59 31.12
CA THR A 8 2.30 25.63 31.70
C THR A 8 3.59 25.12 32.34
N LYS A 9 3.74 23.80 32.52
CA LYS A 9 4.94 23.19 33.11
C LYS A 9 6.03 22.89 32.08
N LEU A 10 5.75 23.06 30.79
CA LEU A 10 6.71 22.79 29.72
C LEU A 10 7.71 23.93 29.56
N THR A 11 8.98 23.57 29.40
CA THR A 11 10.01 24.54 29.01
C THR A 11 9.85 24.93 27.53
N PRO A 12 10.23 26.16 27.14
CA PRO A 12 10.15 26.62 25.75
C PRO A 12 10.81 25.67 24.73
N GLN A 13 11.96 25.09 25.09
CA GLN A 13 12.68 24.12 24.26
C GLN A 13 11.86 22.86 24.00
N LYS A 14 11.15 22.37 25.01
CA LYS A 14 10.30 21.18 24.89
C LYS A 14 9.04 21.47 24.06
N ILE A 15 8.51 22.69 24.14
CA ILE A 15 7.42 23.14 23.26
C ILE A 15 7.87 23.12 21.80
N ILE A 16 9.06 23.64 21.49
CA ILE A 16 9.63 23.62 20.13
C ILE A 16 9.83 22.17 19.64
N GLN A 17 10.42 21.30 20.47
CA GLN A 17 10.61 19.88 20.11
C GLN A 17 9.30 19.15 19.82
N LEU A 18 8.25 19.39 20.63
CA LEU A 18 6.93 18.82 20.38
C LEU A 18 6.32 19.36 19.09
N TYR A 19 6.45 20.67 18.85
CA TYR A 19 5.93 21.30 17.64
C TYR A 19 6.63 20.79 16.37
N ASN A 20 7.93 20.46 16.44
CA ASN A 20 8.67 19.88 15.31
C ASN A 20 8.03 18.57 14.81
N ARG A 21 7.39 17.79 15.68
CA ARG A 21 6.69 16.56 15.29
C ARG A 21 5.49 16.82 14.37
N ARG A 22 4.92 18.03 14.38
CA ARG A 22 3.82 18.44 13.48
C ARG A 22 4.19 18.22 12.01
N TRP A 23 5.45 18.45 11.63
CA TRP A 23 5.91 18.31 10.24
C TRP A 23 5.65 16.92 9.65
N SER A 24 5.58 15.88 10.49
CA SER A 24 5.27 14.52 10.05
C SER A 24 3.96 14.41 9.27
N ILE A 25 2.96 15.27 9.54
CA ILE A 25 1.70 15.28 8.78
C ILE A 25 1.89 15.79 7.36
N GLU A 26 2.84 16.71 7.14
CA GLU A 26 3.16 17.22 5.81
C GLU A 26 3.88 16.14 4.98
N THR A 27 4.77 15.38 5.62
CA THR A 27 5.38 14.18 5.01
C THR A 27 4.30 13.16 4.63
N TYR A 28 3.34 12.89 5.52
CA TYR A 28 2.20 12.04 5.19
C TYR A 28 1.44 12.53 3.95
N PHE A 29 1.00 13.79 3.94
CA PHE A 29 0.23 14.32 2.81
C PHE A 29 1.02 14.36 1.51
N LYS A 30 2.33 14.63 1.56
CA LYS A 30 3.21 14.57 0.39
C LYS A 30 3.22 13.15 -0.17
N THR A 31 3.51 12.16 0.68
CA THR A 31 3.62 10.76 0.28
C THR A 31 2.28 10.19 -0.18
N ALA A 32 1.18 10.51 0.51
CA ALA A 32 -0.16 10.06 0.16
C ALA A 32 -0.61 10.58 -1.21
N LYS A 33 -0.31 11.86 -1.53
CA LYS A 33 -0.63 12.44 -2.83
C LYS A 33 0.26 11.89 -3.95
N GLN A 34 1.56 11.78 -3.69
CA GLN A 34 2.55 11.42 -4.71
C GLN A 34 2.53 9.93 -5.04
N TYR A 35 2.48 9.06 -4.02
CA TYR A 35 2.64 7.61 -4.18
C TYR A 35 1.33 6.84 -4.00
N LEU A 36 0.49 7.23 -3.04
CA LEU A 36 -0.78 6.53 -2.76
C LEU A 36 -1.99 7.08 -3.52
N ARG A 37 -1.76 7.96 -4.50
CA ARG A 37 -2.79 8.44 -5.43
C ARG A 37 -4.02 9.05 -4.74
N LEU A 38 -3.87 9.61 -3.54
CA LEU A 38 -4.97 10.20 -2.75
C LEU A 38 -5.81 11.19 -3.57
N ASN A 39 -5.16 11.94 -4.47
CA ASN A 39 -5.80 12.95 -5.31
C ASN A 39 -6.16 12.48 -6.75
N LYS A 40 -5.95 11.20 -7.08
CA LYS A 40 -6.20 10.67 -8.43
C LYS A 40 -7.42 9.73 -8.50
N SER A 41 -8.13 9.57 -7.39
CA SER A 41 -9.40 8.84 -7.35
C SER A 41 -10.47 9.55 -8.18
N GLN A 42 -11.18 8.79 -9.02
CA GLN A 42 -12.38 9.26 -9.74
C GLN A 42 -13.68 8.86 -9.00
N ILE A 43 -13.58 8.34 -7.78
CA ILE A 43 -14.73 7.88 -6.99
C ILE A 43 -15.61 9.08 -6.62
N GLN A 44 -16.88 9.02 -7.01
CA GLN A 44 -17.85 10.10 -6.78
C GLN A 44 -18.74 9.86 -5.56
N SER A 45 -18.88 8.61 -5.09
CA SER A 45 -19.64 8.30 -3.89
C SER A 45 -18.90 8.78 -2.64
N TYR A 46 -19.65 9.33 -1.67
CA TYR A 46 -19.09 9.80 -0.40
C TYR A 46 -18.39 8.65 0.35
N ASP A 47 -19.08 7.52 0.51
CA ASP A 47 -18.54 6.36 1.22
C ASP A 47 -17.30 5.79 0.54
N GLY A 48 -17.25 5.82 -0.79
CA GLY A 48 -16.09 5.38 -1.54
C GLY A 48 -14.90 6.34 -1.39
N GLN A 49 -15.12 7.64 -1.29
CA GLN A 49 -14.07 8.62 -0.97
C GLN A 49 -13.56 8.43 0.46
N VAL A 50 -14.45 8.22 1.43
CA VAL A 50 -14.07 7.92 2.82
C VAL A 50 -13.23 6.64 2.87
N ALA A 51 -13.68 5.56 2.24
CA ALA A 51 -12.95 4.30 2.16
C ALA A 51 -11.56 4.48 1.54
N GLN A 52 -11.45 5.22 0.43
CA GLN A 52 -10.17 5.49 -0.23
C GLN A 52 -9.21 6.27 0.68
N ILE A 53 -9.69 7.30 1.39
CA ILE A 53 -8.88 8.09 2.33
C ILE A 53 -8.43 7.20 3.50
N THR A 54 -9.33 6.38 4.05
CA THR A 54 -9.04 5.48 5.17
C THR A 54 -8.01 4.42 4.78
N ILE A 55 -8.17 3.78 3.62
CA ILE A 55 -7.21 2.79 3.10
C ILE A 55 -5.85 3.46 2.88
N THR A 56 -5.82 4.64 2.26
CA THR A 56 -4.58 5.40 2.04
C THR A 56 -3.87 5.69 3.36
N ALA A 57 -4.60 6.12 4.39
CA ALA A 57 -4.05 6.39 5.71
C ALA A 57 -3.50 5.12 6.37
N LEU A 58 -4.24 4.01 6.31
CA LEU A 58 -3.83 2.72 6.86
C LEU A 58 -2.56 2.18 6.20
N THR A 59 -2.50 2.23 4.87
CA THR A 59 -1.31 1.81 4.10
C THR A 59 -0.08 2.62 4.50
N PHE A 60 -0.23 3.94 4.67
CA PHE A 60 0.88 4.76 5.14
C PHE A 60 1.32 4.41 6.56
N ILE A 61 0.38 4.17 7.48
CA ILE A 61 0.70 3.82 8.87
C ILE A 61 1.46 2.49 8.93
N LEU A 62 1.02 1.47 8.17
CA LEU A 62 1.69 0.18 8.09
C LEU A 62 3.13 0.33 7.57
N LEU A 63 3.32 1.14 6.52
CA LEU A 63 4.64 1.37 5.94
C LEU A 63 5.57 2.16 6.87
N ALA A 64 5.07 3.23 7.49
CA ALA A 64 5.82 4.00 8.47
C ALA A 64 6.17 3.16 9.71
N TRP A 65 5.32 2.20 10.08
CA TRP A 65 5.61 1.23 11.12
C TRP A 65 6.72 0.26 10.67
N GLN A 66 6.65 -0.28 9.46
CA GLN A 66 7.67 -1.16 8.91
C GLN A 66 9.03 -0.47 8.79
N GLU A 67 9.08 0.78 8.33
CA GLU A 67 10.31 1.60 8.29
C GLU A 67 10.96 1.69 9.67
N ARG A 68 10.19 2.01 10.72
CA ARG A 68 10.68 2.11 12.11
C ARG A 68 11.16 0.79 12.70
N GLN A 69 10.58 -0.33 12.27
CA GLN A 69 10.97 -1.66 12.73
C GLN A 69 12.18 -2.21 11.95
N SER A 70 12.43 -1.69 10.75
CA SER A 70 13.59 -2.10 9.94
C SER A 70 14.89 -1.52 10.52
N LYS A 71 15.97 -2.30 10.51
CA LYS A 71 17.35 -1.83 10.75
C LYS A 71 18.00 -1.30 9.46
N ASP A 72 17.21 -1.20 8.38
CA ASP A 72 17.68 -0.95 7.03
C ASP A 72 17.65 0.56 6.74
N ASP A 73 18.61 1.07 5.98
CA ASP A 73 18.76 2.50 5.66
C ASP A 73 17.76 2.99 4.59
N ARG A 74 16.84 2.12 4.15
CA ARG A 74 15.87 2.44 3.08
C ARG A 74 14.86 3.46 3.57
N THR A 75 14.67 4.50 2.78
CA THR A 75 13.73 5.57 3.12
C THR A 75 12.29 5.10 2.89
N LEU A 76 11.34 5.68 3.62
CA LEU A 76 9.91 5.46 3.40
C LEU A 76 9.51 5.54 1.90
N GLY A 77 10.12 6.46 1.14
CA GLY A 77 9.88 6.63 -0.29
C GLY A 77 10.24 5.41 -1.15
N ASP A 78 11.31 4.69 -0.79
CA ASP A 78 11.77 3.50 -1.51
C ASP A 78 10.82 2.32 -1.28
N LEU A 79 10.29 2.17 -0.06
CA LEU A 79 9.24 1.21 0.27
C LEU A 79 7.96 1.49 -0.53
N PHE A 80 7.59 2.77 -0.67
CA PHE A 80 6.45 3.19 -1.48
C PHE A 80 6.61 2.91 -2.97
N TYR A 81 7.81 3.13 -3.52
CA TYR A 81 8.12 2.84 -4.92
C TYR A 81 7.98 1.34 -5.21
N LEU A 82 8.59 0.48 -4.38
CA LEU A 82 8.50 -0.97 -4.48
C LEU A 82 7.06 -1.50 -4.38
N MET A 83 6.25 -0.96 -3.47
CA MET A 83 4.85 -1.38 -3.35
C MET A 83 3.98 -0.91 -4.51
N ASN A 84 4.22 0.29 -5.05
CA ASN A 84 3.47 0.77 -6.22
C ASN A 84 3.91 0.07 -7.52
N ASP A 85 5.13 -0.45 -7.58
CA ASP A 85 5.59 -1.35 -8.65
C ASP A 85 5.04 -2.78 -8.50
N ALA A 86 4.63 -3.17 -7.29
CA ALA A 86 3.89 -4.40 -7.01
C ALA A 86 2.36 -4.29 -7.20
N LEU A 87 1.81 -3.06 -7.28
CA LEU A 87 0.40 -2.79 -7.62
C LEU A 87 -0.09 -3.12 -9.06
N PRO A 88 0.69 -3.67 -10.03
CA PRO A 88 0.13 -4.25 -11.26
C PRO A 88 -0.74 -5.50 -11.05
N GLU A 89 -0.96 -5.93 -9.79
CA GLU A 89 -1.85 -7.03 -9.37
C GLU A 89 -3.29 -6.97 -9.92
N ILE A 90 -3.68 -5.89 -10.60
CA ILE A 90 -4.85 -5.88 -11.49
C ILE A 90 -4.83 -7.10 -12.44
N LYS A 91 -3.65 -7.51 -12.93
CA LYS A 91 -3.51 -8.73 -13.74
C LYS A 91 -3.75 -10.03 -12.97
N PHE A 92 -3.41 -10.07 -11.68
CA PHE A 92 -3.60 -11.26 -10.83
C PHE A 92 -5.09 -11.47 -10.53
N ILE A 93 -5.79 -10.41 -10.12
CA ILE A 93 -7.24 -10.47 -9.87
C ILE A 93 -7.99 -10.84 -11.15
N GLU A 94 -7.60 -10.26 -12.30
CA GLU A 94 -8.17 -10.62 -13.61
C GLU A 94 -7.92 -12.09 -13.97
N ALA A 95 -6.69 -12.59 -13.77
CA ALA A 95 -6.35 -13.98 -14.02
C ALA A 95 -7.13 -14.94 -13.10
N LEU A 96 -7.36 -14.56 -11.84
CA LEU A 96 -8.07 -15.38 -10.85
C LEU A 96 -9.58 -15.43 -11.15
N VAL A 97 -10.17 -14.30 -11.54
CA VAL A 97 -11.56 -14.23 -12.01
C VAL A 97 -11.74 -15.04 -13.30
N TYR A 98 -10.77 -14.99 -14.22
CA TYR A 98 -10.78 -15.82 -15.43
C TYR A 98 -10.74 -17.32 -15.08
N LEU A 99 -9.81 -17.74 -14.23
CA LEU A 99 -9.66 -19.13 -13.79
C LEU A 99 -10.96 -19.68 -13.18
N LEU A 100 -11.58 -18.92 -12.26
CA LEU A 100 -12.83 -19.33 -11.60
C LEU A 100 -13.99 -19.49 -12.59
N LYS A 101 -14.12 -18.59 -13.57
CA LYS A 101 -15.14 -18.70 -14.63
C LYS A 101 -14.89 -19.89 -15.55
N THR A 102 -13.64 -20.20 -15.85
CA THR A 102 -13.29 -21.34 -16.71
C THR A 102 -13.55 -22.67 -16.00
N LEU A 103 -13.25 -22.75 -14.70
CA LEU A 103 -13.54 -23.91 -13.83
C LEU A 103 -15.04 -24.23 -13.74
N GLU A 104 -15.89 -23.20 -13.84
CA GLU A 104 -17.34 -23.37 -13.84
C GLU A 104 -17.87 -23.96 -15.16
N SER A 105 -17.08 -23.93 -16.25
CA SER A 105 -17.60 -24.18 -17.59
C SER A 105 -17.36 -25.59 -18.17
N HIS A 106 -16.19 -26.25 -18.14
CA HIS A 106 -16.00 -27.56 -18.85
C HIS A 106 -14.80 -28.43 -18.37
N GLU A 107 -14.71 -29.65 -18.96
CA GLU A 107 -13.87 -30.84 -18.68
C GLU A 107 -12.36 -30.67 -18.35
N THR A 108 -11.86 -31.65 -17.59
CA THR A 108 -10.56 -31.72 -16.91
C THR A 108 -9.31 -31.52 -17.78
N VAL A 109 -9.39 -31.76 -19.09
CA VAL A 109 -8.26 -31.59 -20.01
C VAL A 109 -7.95 -30.11 -20.27
N PHE A 110 -8.98 -29.24 -20.28
CA PHE A 110 -8.81 -27.79 -20.48
C PHE A 110 -8.18 -27.13 -19.24
N LEU A 111 -8.46 -27.68 -18.05
CA LEU A 111 -8.00 -27.14 -16.77
C LEU A 111 -6.49 -27.06 -16.65
N ASN A 112 -5.75 -28.09 -17.08
CA ASN A 112 -4.29 -28.08 -16.97
C ASN A 112 -3.66 -26.95 -17.80
N GLN A 113 -4.19 -26.72 -19.00
CA GLN A 113 -3.70 -25.67 -19.89
C GLN A 113 -4.04 -24.27 -19.37
N THR A 114 -5.25 -24.11 -18.81
CA THR A 114 -5.69 -22.88 -18.14
C THR A 114 -4.88 -22.59 -16.88
N ILE A 115 -4.57 -23.61 -16.07
CA ILE A 115 -3.73 -23.49 -14.87
C ILE A 115 -2.32 -23.04 -15.26
N SER A 116 -1.70 -23.63 -16.27
CA SER A 116 -0.38 -23.19 -16.75
C SER A 116 -0.40 -21.74 -17.26
N GLN A 117 -1.46 -21.33 -17.96
CA GLN A 117 -1.61 -19.95 -18.39
C GLN A 117 -1.80 -18.99 -17.20
N PHE A 118 -2.62 -19.36 -16.21
CA PHE A 118 -2.81 -18.60 -14.98
C PHE A 118 -1.48 -18.40 -14.22
N MET A 119 -0.68 -19.46 -14.09
CA MET A 119 0.63 -19.39 -13.42
C MET A 119 1.58 -18.39 -14.09
N ASN A 120 1.54 -18.27 -15.42
CA ASN A 120 2.35 -17.31 -16.17
C ASN A 120 1.91 -15.84 -15.99
N TYR A 121 0.67 -15.59 -15.56
CA TYR A 121 0.19 -14.25 -15.25
C TYR A 121 0.57 -13.79 -13.83
N LEU A 122 1.08 -14.69 -13.00
CA LEU A 122 1.50 -14.36 -11.64
C LEU A 122 2.82 -13.56 -11.64
N PRO A 123 3.02 -12.64 -10.69
CA PRO A 123 4.32 -12.04 -10.43
C PRO A 123 5.42 -13.08 -10.12
N GLU A 124 6.66 -12.85 -10.58
CA GLU A 124 7.78 -13.81 -10.45
C GLU A 124 8.06 -14.24 -9.00
N ASN A 125 7.92 -13.32 -8.03
CA ASN A 125 8.07 -13.63 -6.60
C ASN A 125 7.05 -14.65 -6.10
N ILE A 126 5.83 -14.66 -6.64
CA ILE A 126 4.78 -15.63 -6.29
C ILE A 126 5.01 -16.95 -7.03
N GLN A 127 5.43 -16.91 -8.30
CA GLN A 127 5.80 -18.12 -9.05
C GLN A 127 6.93 -18.89 -8.33
N ASN A 128 7.98 -18.18 -7.91
CA ASN A 128 9.12 -18.76 -7.21
C ASN A 128 8.71 -19.39 -5.87
N ALA A 129 7.88 -18.70 -5.08
CA ALA A 129 7.38 -19.23 -3.80
C ALA A 129 6.49 -20.48 -3.98
N LEU A 130 5.70 -20.55 -5.06
CA LEU A 130 4.88 -21.71 -5.37
C LEU A 130 5.71 -22.90 -5.89
N HIS A 131 6.80 -22.64 -6.60
CA HIS A 131 7.74 -23.67 -7.03
C HIS A 131 8.56 -24.27 -5.87
N GLU A 132 8.83 -23.50 -4.80
CA GLU A 132 9.50 -23.99 -3.59
C GLU A 132 8.59 -24.79 -2.65
N ALA A 133 7.27 -24.64 -2.78
CA ALA A 133 6.26 -25.27 -1.92
C ALA A 133 5.77 -26.65 -2.41
N VAL A 134 6.21 -27.09 -3.59
CA VAL A 134 5.90 -28.39 -4.23
C VAL A 134 7.14 -29.28 -4.25
#